data_AF-A0ABD4AH17-F1
#
_entry.id   AF-A0ABD4AH17-F1
#
_cell.length_a   1.000
_cell.length_b   1.000
_cell.length_c   1.000
_cell.angle_alpha   90.00
_cell.angle_beta   90.00
_cell.angle_gamma   90.00
#
_symmetry.space_group_name_H-M   'P 1'
#
loop_
_entity.id
_entity.type
_entity.pdbx_description
1 polymer ?
#
loop_
_entity_poly.entity_id
_entity_poly.type
_entity_poly.pdbx_seq_one_letter_code
_entity_poly.pdbx_strand_id
1 'polypeptide(L)'
;MSIRKIVSLVAAVAFTAVSAAPAFAVTVTRADGQPMNPNGEPFSATGLTNLSKGQITAACNATFNGTITSTGIVNITSTTFSGGATCGLINGSASSASPWTGQADSTTQLTINNVKVNVTLLGTCGPSKVVTTWSDPNSSLTFNNATLTPDCTVGGTVATSPKFHVQ
;
A
#
# COMPACT_ATOMS: atom_id res chain seq x y z
N MET A 1 -59.36 49.73 -5.57
CA MET A 1 -58.88 48.91 -4.44
C MET A 1 -58.28 47.64 -5.04
N SER A 2 -56.94 47.56 -5.09
CA SER A 2 -56.20 46.54 -5.86
C SER A 2 -55.71 45.44 -4.92
N ILE A 3 -56.18 44.21 -5.11
CA ILE A 3 -55.69 43.03 -4.40
C ILE A 3 -54.59 42.39 -5.24
N ARG A 4 -53.35 42.41 -4.73
CA ARG A 4 -52.20 41.72 -5.31
C ARG A 4 -52.16 40.30 -4.77
N LYS A 5 -52.28 39.30 -5.65
CA LYS A 5 -51.98 37.89 -5.33
C LYS A 5 -50.46 37.69 -5.38
N ILE A 6 -49.88 37.29 -4.25
CA ILE A 6 -48.48 36.86 -4.17
C ILE A 6 -48.50 35.34 -4.37
N VAL A 7 -47.95 34.87 -5.49
CA VAL A 7 -47.70 33.43 -5.72
C VAL A 7 -46.23 33.20 -5.42
N SER A 8 -45.95 32.51 -4.32
CA SER A 8 -44.61 32.05 -3.96
C SER A 8 -44.19 30.93 -4.92
N LEU A 9 -43.16 31.20 -5.73
CA LEU A 9 -42.42 30.18 -6.47
C LEU A 9 -41.37 29.57 -5.54
N VAL A 10 -41.60 28.34 -5.09
CA VAL A 10 -40.57 27.53 -4.42
C VAL A 10 -39.77 26.81 -5.52
N ALA A 11 -38.56 27.28 -5.79
CA ALA A 11 -37.62 26.60 -6.66
C ALA A 11 -36.92 25.49 -5.88
N ALA A 12 -37.21 24.22 -6.20
CA ALA A 12 -36.50 23.07 -5.68
C ALA A 12 -35.15 22.94 -6.40
N VAL A 13 -34.06 23.25 -5.72
CA VAL A 13 -32.70 23.00 -6.21
C VAL A 13 -32.39 21.53 -5.99
N ALA A 14 -32.47 20.72 -7.04
CA ALA A 14 -31.97 19.37 -7.04
C ALA A 14 -30.43 19.40 -7.06
N PHE A 15 -29.81 19.17 -5.90
CA PHE A 15 -28.38 18.89 -5.81
C PHE A 15 -28.13 17.49 -6.39
N THR A 16 -27.85 17.40 -7.69
CA THR A 16 -27.19 16.23 -8.25
C THR A 16 -25.75 16.25 -7.75
N ALA A 17 -25.51 15.61 -6.60
CA ALA A 17 -24.17 15.23 -6.19
C ALA A 17 -23.64 14.24 -7.22
N VAL A 18 -22.96 14.74 -8.24
CA VAL A 18 -22.09 13.93 -9.08
C VAL A 18 -20.96 13.49 -8.16
N SER A 19 -21.14 12.34 -7.52
CA SER A 19 -20.04 11.62 -6.91
C SER A 19 -19.03 11.37 -8.02
N ALA A 20 -17.98 12.17 -8.06
CA ALA A 20 -16.81 11.91 -8.88
C ALA A 20 -16.24 10.59 -8.37
N ALA A 21 -16.69 9.47 -8.96
CA ALA A 21 -16.00 8.21 -8.83
C ALA A 21 -14.55 8.47 -9.31
N PRO A 22 -13.53 8.13 -8.51
CA PRO A 22 -12.16 8.31 -8.96
C PRO A 22 -12.00 7.55 -10.27
N ALA A 23 -11.56 8.24 -11.32
CA ALA A 23 -11.55 7.75 -12.69
C ALA A 23 -10.54 6.62 -12.97
N PHE A 24 -10.00 5.99 -11.92
CA PHE A 24 -9.11 4.84 -11.99
C PHE A 24 -9.47 3.89 -10.85
N ALA A 25 -10.62 3.23 -10.95
CA ALA A 25 -10.97 2.14 -10.06
C ALA A 25 -10.12 0.93 -10.46
N VAL A 26 -8.94 0.82 -9.86
CA VAL A 26 -8.09 -0.36 -10.00
C VAL A 26 -8.86 -1.55 -9.42
N THR A 27 -8.97 -2.61 -10.21
CA THR A 27 -9.59 -3.87 -9.82
C THR A 27 -8.50 -4.88 -9.53
N VAL A 28 -8.53 -5.42 -8.32
CA VAL A 28 -7.65 -6.53 -7.92
C VAL A 28 -8.45 -7.82 -7.96
N THR A 29 -7.84 -8.88 -8.48
CA THR A 29 -8.39 -10.24 -8.48
C THR A 29 -7.31 -11.25 -8.17
N ARG A 30 -7.67 -12.47 -7.77
CA ARG A 30 -6.69 -13.55 -7.62
C ARG A 30 -6.36 -14.16 -8.98
N ALA A 31 -5.09 -14.42 -9.22
CA ALA A 31 -4.60 -15.00 -10.48
C ALA A 31 -5.00 -16.48 -10.66
N ASP A 32 -5.40 -17.16 -9.58
CA ASP A 32 -5.91 -18.53 -9.63
C ASP A 32 -7.43 -18.60 -9.90
N GLY A 33 -8.08 -17.46 -10.15
CA GLY A 33 -9.50 -17.38 -10.46
C GLY A 33 -10.45 -17.59 -9.28
N GLN A 34 -9.92 -17.77 -8.06
CA GLN A 34 -10.75 -17.84 -6.86
C GLN A 34 -11.33 -16.46 -6.51
N PRO A 35 -12.54 -16.39 -5.93
CA PRO A 35 -13.10 -15.14 -5.46
C PRO A 35 -12.21 -14.54 -4.36
N MET A 36 -12.09 -13.21 -4.34
CA MET A 36 -11.45 -12.51 -3.22
C MET A 36 -12.30 -12.60 -1.95
N ASN A 37 -11.65 -12.67 -0.80
CA ASN A 37 -12.30 -12.51 0.48
C ASN A 37 -12.95 -11.12 0.59
N PRO A 38 -14.25 -11.02 0.88
CA PRO A 38 -14.96 -9.74 0.96
C PRO A 38 -14.44 -8.82 2.07
N ASN A 39 -13.76 -9.37 3.09
CA ASN A 39 -13.16 -8.60 4.18
C ASN A 39 -11.69 -8.22 3.92
N GLY A 40 -11.17 -8.49 2.72
CA GLY A 40 -9.77 -8.35 2.34
C GLY A 40 -9.10 -9.71 2.22
N GLU A 41 -8.50 -9.98 1.07
CA GLU A 41 -7.77 -11.21 0.78
C GLU A 41 -6.44 -11.20 1.54
N PRO A 42 -6.17 -12.20 2.40
CA PRO A 42 -4.88 -12.31 3.07
C PRO A 42 -3.78 -12.61 2.05
N PHE A 43 -2.63 -11.96 2.20
CA PHE A 43 -1.46 -12.21 1.38
C PHE A 43 -0.18 -12.25 2.20
N SER A 44 0.82 -12.92 1.65
CA SER A 44 2.21 -12.84 2.06
C SER A 44 3.07 -12.41 0.87
N ALA A 45 3.79 -11.30 0.99
CA ALA A 45 4.72 -10.82 -0.02
C ALA A 45 6.14 -11.07 0.45
N THR A 46 6.90 -11.92 -0.25
CA THR A 46 8.26 -12.30 0.14
C THR A 46 9.26 -12.07 -0.98
N GLY A 47 10.47 -11.63 -0.63
CA GLY A 47 11.58 -11.51 -1.57
C GLY A 47 12.78 -10.76 -1.02
N LEU A 48 13.83 -10.67 -1.85
CA LEU A 48 15.07 -9.99 -1.46
C LEU A 48 14.90 -8.48 -1.51
N THR A 49 15.25 -7.84 -0.40
CA THR A 49 15.26 -6.39 -0.23
C THR A 49 16.59 -5.93 0.34
N ASN A 50 17.02 -4.75 -0.07
CA ASN A 50 18.21 -4.09 0.43
C ASN A 50 17.77 -2.87 1.23
N LEU A 51 18.03 -2.87 2.54
CA LEU A 51 17.90 -1.69 3.38
C LEU A 51 19.28 -1.06 3.55
N SER A 52 19.45 0.17 3.12
CA SER A 52 20.64 0.96 3.41
C SER A 52 20.33 2.06 4.42
N LYS A 53 21.26 2.34 5.33
CA LYS A 53 21.22 3.47 6.25
C LYS A 53 22.62 4.06 6.35
N GLY A 54 22.78 5.29 5.85
CA GLY A 54 24.09 5.87 5.63
C GLY A 54 24.97 4.99 4.72
N GLN A 55 26.13 4.55 5.23
CA GLN A 55 27.10 3.70 4.50
C GLN A 55 26.85 2.19 4.68
N ILE A 56 25.89 1.80 5.54
CA ILE A 56 25.63 0.38 5.85
C ILE A 56 24.47 -0.12 5.00
N THR A 57 24.67 -1.24 4.30
CA THR A 57 23.63 -1.92 3.52
C THR A 57 23.43 -3.34 4.02
N ALA A 58 22.18 -3.71 4.26
CA ALA A 58 21.76 -5.06 4.61
C ALA A 58 20.86 -5.63 3.52
N ALA A 59 21.25 -6.77 2.95
CA ALA A 59 20.44 -7.54 2.03
C ALA A 59 19.68 -8.62 2.81
N CYS A 60 18.35 -8.51 2.84
CA CYS A 60 17.47 -9.32 3.66
C CYS A 60 16.32 -9.90 2.85
N ASN A 61 15.97 -11.14 3.14
CA ASN A 61 14.70 -11.70 2.70
C ASN A 61 13.59 -11.10 3.57
N ALA A 62 12.82 -10.19 2.99
CA ALA A 62 11.70 -9.54 3.65
C ALA A 62 10.42 -10.29 3.35
N THR A 63 9.59 -10.46 4.37
CA THR A 63 8.23 -10.98 4.26
C THR A 63 7.27 -9.98 4.86
N PHE A 64 6.28 -9.56 4.09
CA PHE A 64 5.21 -8.66 4.49
C PHE A 64 3.89 -9.43 4.47
N ASN A 65 3.18 -9.45 5.59
CA ASN A 65 1.88 -10.11 5.69
C ASN A 65 0.80 -9.06 5.91
N GLY A 66 -0.32 -9.24 5.23
CA GLY A 66 -1.39 -8.27 5.22
C GLY A 66 -2.64 -8.74 4.51
N THR A 67 -3.52 -7.79 4.22
CA THR A 67 -4.72 -8.01 3.40
C THR A 67 -4.78 -7.02 2.24
N ILE A 68 -5.40 -7.43 1.14
CA ILE A 68 -5.69 -6.58 -0.02
C ILE A 68 -7.17 -6.69 -0.42
N THR A 69 -7.83 -5.58 -0.67
CA THR A 69 -9.22 -5.56 -1.15
C THR A 69 -9.30 -5.65 -2.67
N SER A 70 -10.48 -5.95 -3.22
CA SER A 70 -10.74 -5.91 -4.67
C SER A 70 -10.59 -4.51 -5.28
N THR A 71 -10.58 -3.47 -4.44
CA THR A 71 -10.33 -2.07 -4.84
C THR A 71 -8.87 -1.66 -4.67
N GLY A 72 -7.98 -2.60 -4.34
CA GLY A 72 -6.54 -2.36 -4.22
C GLY A 72 -6.09 -1.71 -2.92
N ILE A 73 -6.93 -1.63 -1.89
CA ILE A 73 -6.54 -1.15 -0.57
C ILE A 73 -5.70 -2.24 0.10
N VAL A 74 -4.50 -1.88 0.54
CA VAL A 74 -3.55 -2.79 1.18
C VAL A 74 -3.39 -2.45 2.66
N ASN A 75 -3.34 -3.47 3.50
CA ASN A 75 -3.09 -3.33 4.92
C ASN A 75 -2.03 -4.33 5.40
N ILE A 76 -0.80 -3.88 5.62
CA ILE A 76 0.31 -4.72 6.10
C ILE A 76 0.36 -4.64 7.63
N THR A 77 0.17 -5.77 8.27
CA THR A 77 0.09 -5.89 9.74
C THR A 77 1.29 -6.59 10.35
N SER A 78 2.18 -7.17 9.53
CA SER A 78 3.39 -7.81 10.01
C SER A 78 4.47 -7.75 8.94
N THR A 79 5.71 -7.56 9.40
CA THR A 79 6.90 -7.49 8.56
C THR A 79 8.03 -8.24 9.25
N THR A 80 8.71 -9.13 8.53
CA THR A 80 9.86 -9.88 9.05
C THR A 80 11.03 -9.77 8.08
N PHE A 81 12.23 -9.60 8.62
CA PHE A 81 13.47 -9.52 7.85
C PHE A 81 14.39 -10.65 8.30
N SER A 82 14.81 -11.50 7.35
CA SER A 82 15.59 -12.70 7.64
C SER A 82 16.74 -12.88 6.66
N GLY A 83 17.66 -13.80 6.95
CA GLY A 83 18.84 -14.06 6.12
C GLY A 83 20.13 -13.66 6.81
N GLY A 84 20.84 -12.68 6.27
CA GLY A 84 22.16 -12.26 6.75
C GLY A 84 22.19 -11.80 8.21
N ALA A 85 23.38 -11.77 8.80
CA ALA A 85 23.58 -11.42 10.22
C ALA A 85 23.01 -10.05 10.60
N THR A 86 22.97 -9.09 9.67
CA THR A 86 22.41 -7.76 9.88
C THR A 86 20.88 -7.71 9.81
N CYS A 87 20.22 -8.71 9.25
CA CYS A 87 18.75 -8.72 9.08
C CYS A 87 18.00 -8.90 10.39
N GLY A 88 18.57 -9.64 11.34
CA GLY A 88 18.00 -9.79 12.68
C GLY A 88 18.02 -8.50 13.51
N LEU A 89 18.71 -7.46 13.03
CA LEU A 89 18.72 -6.14 13.67
C LEU A 89 17.60 -5.22 13.15
N ILE A 90 16.87 -5.66 12.12
CA ILE A 90 15.89 -4.86 11.39
C ILE A 90 14.48 -5.30 11.79
N ASN A 91 13.70 -4.39 12.35
CA ASN A 91 12.31 -4.62 12.74
C ASN A 91 11.41 -3.59 12.08
N GLY A 92 10.42 -4.02 11.30
CA GLY A 92 9.38 -3.11 10.82
C GLY A 92 8.35 -2.82 11.91
N SER A 93 7.74 -1.63 11.87
CA SER A 93 6.78 -1.18 12.87
C SER A 93 5.34 -1.64 12.60
N ALA A 94 5.09 -2.33 11.48
CA ALA A 94 3.75 -2.76 11.10
C ALA A 94 3.19 -3.70 12.16
N SER A 95 1.96 -3.42 12.61
CA SER A 95 1.22 -4.23 13.55
C SER A 95 -0.27 -4.12 13.26
N SER A 96 -1.09 -5.00 13.82
CA SER A 96 -2.56 -4.88 13.70
C SER A 96 -3.11 -3.57 14.29
N ALA A 97 -2.42 -2.97 15.26
CA ALA A 97 -2.83 -1.69 15.88
C ALA A 97 -2.33 -0.45 15.11
N SER A 98 -1.25 -0.60 14.34
CA SER A 98 -0.65 0.47 13.54
C SER A 98 -0.06 -0.12 12.25
N PRO A 99 -0.91 -0.48 11.28
CA PRO A 99 -0.45 -1.13 10.05
C PRO A 99 0.20 -0.15 9.09
N TRP A 100 0.97 -0.67 8.14
CA TRP A 100 1.34 0.11 6.95
C TRP A 100 0.20 0.00 5.94
N THR A 101 -0.31 1.13 5.49
CA THR A 101 -1.48 1.19 4.61
C THR A 101 -1.04 1.49 3.19
N GLY A 102 -1.52 0.75 2.21
CA GLY A 102 -1.19 0.97 0.81
C GLY A 102 -2.41 1.05 -0.10
N GLN A 103 -2.15 1.42 -1.35
CA GLN A 103 -3.15 1.53 -2.41
C GLN A 103 -2.51 1.16 -3.74
N ALA A 104 -3.13 0.24 -4.49
CA ALA A 104 -2.83 0.09 -5.90
C ALA A 104 -3.33 1.35 -6.63
N ASP A 105 -2.40 2.17 -7.10
CA ASP A 105 -2.68 3.46 -7.74
C ASP A 105 -3.00 3.29 -9.23
N SER A 106 -2.39 2.28 -9.86
CA SER A 106 -2.61 1.91 -11.27
C SER A 106 -2.24 0.44 -11.50
N THR A 107 -2.40 -0.04 -12.74
CA THR A 107 -1.97 -1.38 -13.19
C THR A 107 -0.46 -1.62 -13.11
N THR A 108 0.34 -0.61 -12.78
CA THR A 108 1.81 -0.70 -12.70
C THR A 108 2.39 -0.05 -11.46
N GLN A 109 1.57 0.49 -10.56
CA GLN A 109 2.04 1.26 -9.41
C GLN A 109 1.22 0.97 -8.15
N LEU A 110 1.93 0.85 -7.02
CA LEU A 110 1.33 0.72 -5.71
C LEU A 110 2.08 1.60 -4.71
N THR A 111 1.34 2.39 -3.95
CA THR A 111 1.86 3.21 -2.85
C THR A 111 1.70 2.48 -1.53
N ILE A 112 2.72 2.53 -0.67
CA ILE A 112 2.68 2.08 0.72
C ILE A 112 3.00 3.28 1.62
N ASN A 113 2.14 3.55 2.58
CA ASN A 113 2.29 4.63 3.56
C ASN A 113 2.69 4.07 4.92
N ASN A 114 3.24 4.96 5.76
CA ASN A 114 3.70 4.64 7.11
C ASN A 114 4.81 3.58 7.19
N VAL A 115 5.55 3.39 6.10
CA VAL A 115 6.70 2.47 6.09
C VAL A 115 7.73 2.98 7.09
N LYS A 116 7.93 2.20 8.16
CA LYS A 116 8.81 2.56 9.26
C LYS A 116 9.55 1.34 9.77
N VAL A 117 10.86 1.39 9.70
CA VAL A 117 11.76 0.30 10.07
C VAL A 117 12.70 0.79 11.15
N ASN A 118 12.89 0.00 12.19
CA ASN A 118 13.87 0.25 13.23
C ASN A 118 15.09 -0.64 12.98
N VAL A 119 16.27 -0.03 12.89
CA VAL A 119 17.54 -0.75 12.78
C VAL A 119 18.25 -0.62 14.11
N THR A 120 18.42 -1.75 14.80
CA THR A 120 19.06 -1.80 16.11
C THR A 120 20.46 -1.17 16.04
N LEU A 121 20.80 -0.31 16.99
CA LEU A 121 22.03 0.52 17.06
C LEU A 121 22.15 1.67 16.05
N LEU A 122 21.48 1.62 14.90
CA LEU A 122 21.55 2.70 13.90
C LEU A 122 20.35 3.66 14.00
N GLY A 123 19.25 3.24 14.62
CA GLY A 123 18.04 4.03 14.81
C GLY A 123 16.98 3.76 13.76
N THR A 124 15.96 4.62 13.72
CA THR A 124 14.76 4.42 12.93
C THR A 124 14.84 5.07 11.55
N CYS A 125 14.19 4.42 10.58
CA CYS A 125 13.91 4.88 9.22
C CYS A 125 12.39 5.02 9.09
N GLY A 126 11.90 6.15 8.58
CA GLY A 126 10.48 6.45 8.47
C GLY A 126 9.83 6.96 9.76
N PRO A 127 8.50 7.17 9.78
CA PRO A 127 7.54 6.78 8.75
C PRO A 127 7.70 7.55 7.44
N SER A 128 7.55 6.87 6.31
CA SER A 128 7.60 7.49 4.99
C SER A 128 6.60 6.86 4.02
N LYS A 129 6.24 7.62 2.99
CA LYS A 129 5.50 7.12 1.82
C LYS A 129 6.48 6.51 0.83
N VAL A 130 6.18 5.31 0.35
CA VAL A 130 6.98 4.53 -0.59
C VAL A 130 6.13 4.25 -1.81
N VAL A 131 6.62 4.63 -2.98
CA VAL A 131 5.98 4.28 -4.27
C VAL A 131 6.74 3.10 -4.86
N THR A 132 6.01 2.05 -5.21
CA THR A 132 6.56 0.81 -5.77
C THR A 132 6.04 0.58 -7.19
N THR A 133 6.80 -0.17 -7.97
CA THR A 133 6.37 -0.64 -9.30
C THR A 133 5.73 -2.02 -9.16
N TRP A 134 4.51 -2.17 -9.67
CA TRP A 134 3.83 -3.46 -9.76
C TRP A 134 4.15 -4.17 -11.07
N SER A 135 4.33 -5.49 -10.99
CA SER A 135 4.46 -6.39 -12.14
C SER A 135 3.36 -7.44 -12.09
N ASP A 136 2.36 -7.28 -12.95
CA ASP A 136 1.22 -8.21 -13.04
C ASP A 136 1.62 -9.66 -13.37
N PRO A 137 2.47 -9.93 -14.37
CA PRO A 137 2.84 -11.32 -14.72
C PRO A 137 3.59 -12.05 -13.59
N ASN A 138 4.32 -11.29 -12.76
CA ASN A 138 5.12 -11.84 -11.67
C ASN A 138 4.41 -11.75 -10.31
N SER A 139 3.27 -11.06 -10.25
CA SER A 139 2.57 -10.72 -9.01
C SER A 139 3.51 -10.09 -7.98
N SER A 140 4.36 -9.14 -8.41
CA SER A 140 5.47 -8.63 -7.62
C SER A 140 5.51 -7.11 -7.52
N LEU A 141 6.09 -6.63 -6.41
CA LEU A 141 6.33 -5.23 -6.09
C LEU A 141 7.83 -4.98 -6.06
N THR A 142 8.28 -3.97 -6.82
CA THR A 142 9.67 -3.52 -6.84
C THR A 142 9.81 -2.17 -6.14
N PHE A 143 10.70 -2.12 -5.16
CA PHE A 143 11.15 -0.92 -4.48
C PHE A 143 12.33 -0.32 -5.25
N ASN A 144 12.13 0.84 -5.88
CA ASN A 144 13.14 1.51 -6.70
C ASN A 144 13.99 2.47 -5.84
N ASN A 145 14.78 1.92 -4.91
CA ASN A 145 15.61 2.71 -3.98
C ASN A 145 14.78 3.78 -3.23
N ALA A 146 13.61 3.38 -2.72
CA ALA A 146 12.70 4.26 -2.03
C ALA A 146 13.34 4.86 -0.78
N THR A 147 13.30 6.18 -0.65
CA THR A 147 13.90 6.91 0.46
C THR A 147 13.00 6.87 1.69
N LEU A 148 13.56 6.49 2.83
CA LEU A 148 12.94 6.63 4.15
C LEU A 148 13.75 7.65 4.96
N THR A 149 13.09 8.65 5.52
CA THR A 149 13.75 9.69 6.33
C THR A 149 14.32 9.09 7.63
N PRO A 150 15.43 9.61 8.18
CA PRO A 150 16.23 10.72 7.66
C PRO A 150 17.31 10.32 6.64
N ASP A 151 17.69 9.05 6.52
CA ASP A 151 18.92 8.65 5.82
C ASP A 151 18.92 7.17 5.36
N CYS A 152 17.74 6.60 5.08
CA CYS A 152 17.63 5.21 4.66
C CYS A 152 17.07 5.06 3.25
N THR A 153 17.45 3.97 2.58
CA THR A 153 16.89 3.59 1.28
C THR A 153 16.49 2.12 1.28
N VAL A 154 15.37 1.82 0.64
CA VAL A 154 14.87 0.45 0.46
C VAL A 154 14.80 0.14 -1.02
N GLY A 155 15.52 -0.90 -1.43
CA GLY A 155 15.47 -1.47 -2.77
C GLY A 155 15.07 -2.93 -2.75
N GLY A 156 14.69 -3.47 -3.91
CA GLY A 156 14.48 -4.91 -4.10
C GLY A 156 13.08 -5.26 -4.57
N THR A 157 12.77 -6.56 -4.60
CA THR A 157 11.53 -7.07 -5.18
C THR A 157 10.92 -8.13 -4.27
N VAL A 158 9.62 -8.01 -4.02
CA VAL A 158 8.84 -9.01 -3.27
C VAL A 158 7.70 -9.52 -4.14
N ALA A 159 7.44 -10.82 -4.10
CA ALA A 159 6.34 -11.46 -4.82
C ALA A 159 5.24 -11.88 -3.84
N THR A 160 3.99 -11.67 -4.23
CA THR A 160 2.80 -11.97 -3.43
C THR A 160 2.36 -13.43 -3.59
N SER A 161 1.84 -14.00 -2.50
CA SER A 161 1.14 -15.27 -2.44
C SER A 161 -0.14 -15.10 -1.61
N PRO A 162 -1.35 -15.41 -2.13
CA PRO A 162 -1.60 -15.84 -3.50
C PRO A 162 -1.19 -14.77 -4.53
N LYS A 163 -1.12 -15.18 -5.80
CA LYS A 163 -0.86 -14.24 -6.89
C LYS A 163 -2.11 -13.41 -7.20
N PHE A 164 -1.91 -12.15 -7.58
CA PHE A 164 -2.96 -11.20 -7.91
C PHE A 164 -2.80 -10.65 -9.32
N HIS A 165 -3.91 -10.24 -9.90
CA HIS A 165 -3.95 -9.34 -11.05
C HIS A 165 -4.45 -7.96 -10.63
N VAL A 166 -3.88 -6.92 -11.23
CA VAL A 166 -4.23 -5.51 -10.97
C VAL A 166 -4.57 -4.84 -12.31
N GLN A 167 -5.84 -4.48 -12.50
CA GLN A 167 -6.41 -4.04 -13.78
C GLN A 167 -7.12 -2.70 -13.70
#